data_AF-A0AAN9AEX5-F1
#
_entry.id   AF-A0AAN9AEX5-F1
#
_cell.length_a   1.000
_cell.length_b   1.000
_cell.length_c   1.000
_cell.angle_alpha   90.00
_cell.angle_beta   90.00
_cell.angle_gamma   90.00
#
_symmetry.space_group_name_H-M   'P 1'
#
loop_
_entity.id
_entity.type
_entity.pdbx_description
1 polymer ?
#
loop_
_entity_poly.entity_id
_entity_poly.type
_entity_poly.pdbx_seq_one_letter_code
_entity_poly.pdbx_strand_id
1 'polypeptide(L)'
;MKRDVGYVRRRMMMMKLPSGKAEEKESSRDLMESSVYSEALATELVAISSATSSPGLILRAVDNRNVVLLDSLIEHGQKEVIAHPAVQRYLNDVWMGSLDWAGWKFTAITLVTRWLHIREVSRSSLVQARKFKLFTGEVTTVARHHSRELGLAPDDARQKRGDAPDRRVKTQ
;
A
#
# COMPACT_ATOMS: atom_id res chain seq x y z
N MET A 1 -77.54 -12.79 -1.25
CA MET A 1 -76.10 -13.10 -1.40
C MET A 1 -75.27 -12.03 -0.69
N LYS A 2 -74.86 -12.28 0.57
CA LYS A 2 -73.95 -11.39 1.31
C LYS A 2 -72.53 -11.73 0.88
N ARG A 3 -71.89 -10.85 0.11
CA ARG A 3 -70.48 -11.01 -0.29
C ARG A 3 -69.60 -10.78 0.94
N ASP A 4 -68.82 -11.78 1.32
CA ASP A 4 -67.92 -11.74 2.46
C ASP A 4 -66.87 -10.64 2.31
N VAL A 5 -67.17 -9.48 2.90
CA VAL A 5 -66.28 -8.32 3.00
C VAL A 5 -64.96 -8.71 3.68
N GLY A 6 -65.00 -9.70 4.58
CA GLY A 6 -63.82 -10.26 5.24
C GLY A 6 -62.89 -11.04 4.31
N TYR A 7 -63.40 -11.65 3.23
CA TYR A 7 -62.58 -12.35 2.24
C TYR A 7 -61.88 -11.35 1.33
N VAL A 8 -62.58 -10.30 0.88
CA VAL A 8 -61.99 -9.23 0.07
C VAL A 8 -60.92 -8.49 0.86
N ARG A 9 -61.16 -8.19 2.14
CA ARG A 9 -60.19 -7.49 3.00
C ARG A 9 -58.95 -8.33 3.32
N ARG A 10 -59.11 -9.64 3.58
CA ARG A 10 -57.96 -10.56 3.73
C ARG A 10 -57.19 -10.75 2.43
N ARG A 11 -57.88 -10.82 1.28
CA ARG A 11 -57.25 -10.92 -0.04
C ARG A 11 -56.49 -9.64 -0.42
N MET A 12 -57.00 -8.46 -0.06
CA MET A 12 -56.30 -7.18 -0.24
C MET A 12 -55.08 -7.03 0.68
N MET A 13 -55.12 -7.58 1.89
CA MET A 13 -53.94 -7.61 2.78
C MET A 13 -52.89 -8.63 2.34
N MET A 14 -53.29 -9.77 1.74
CA MET A 14 -52.34 -10.74 1.16
C MET A 14 -51.71 -10.29 -0.17
N MET A 15 -52.36 -9.37 -0.90
CA MET A 15 -51.76 -8.68 -2.05
C MET A 15 -50.80 -7.55 -1.65
N LYS A 16 -50.83 -7.13 -0.38
CA LYS A 16 -49.84 -6.21 0.19
C LYS A 16 -48.65 -7.02 0.73
N LEU A 17 -48.07 -7.81 -0.17
CA LEU A 17 -46.77 -8.44 0.05
C LEU A 17 -45.74 -7.34 0.30
N PRO A 18 -44.75 -7.55 1.18
CA PRO A 18 -43.62 -6.65 1.33
C PRO A 18 -42.69 -6.76 0.10
N SER A 19 -43.19 -6.36 -1.08
CA SER A 19 -42.44 -6.43 -2.35
C SER A 19 -41.38 -5.33 -2.44
N GLY A 20 -41.59 -4.18 -1.79
CA GLY A 20 -40.68 -3.04 -1.89
C GLY A 20 -39.22 -3.37 -1.55
N LYS A 21 -38.96 -4.22 -0.55
CA LYS A 21 -37.58 -4.62 -0.21
C LYS A 21 -36.96 -5.63 -1.18
N ALA A 22 -37.77 -6.46 -1.82
CA ALA A 22 -37.28 -7.47 -2.76
C ALA A 22 -37.05 -6.84 -4.14
N GLU A 23 -37.99 -6.01 -4.60
CA GLU A 23 -37.91 -5.26 -5.86
C GLU A 23 -36.79 -4.21 -5.83
N GLU A 24 -36.63 -3.44 -4.75
CA GLU A 24 -35.51 -2.50 -4.61
C GLU A 24 -34.16 -3.23 -4.56
N LYS A 25 -34.13 -4.41 -3.93
CA LYS A 25 -32.90 -5.23 -3.83
C LYS A 25 -32.54 -5.87 -5.17
N GLU A 26 -33.51 -6.32 -5.94
CA GLU A 26 -33.31 -6.86 -7.28
C GLU A 26 -32.87 -5.75 -8.24
N SER A 27 -33.55 -4.60 -8.23
CA SER A 27 -33.15 -3.43 -9.01
C SER A 27 -31.74 -2.93 -8.65
N SER A 28 -31.35 -2.97 -7.38
CA SER A 28 -29.98 -2.63 -6.96
C SER A 28 -28.93 -3.59 -7.51
N ARG A 29 -29.28 -4.88 -7.68
CA ARG A 29 -28.36 -5.88 -8.26
C ARG A 29 -28.23 -5.70 -9.76
N ASP A 30 -29.33 -5.46 -10.45
CA ASP A 30 -29.32 -5.24 -11.91
C ASP A 30 -28.57 -3.96 -12.28
N LEU A 31 -28.71 -2.90 -11.47
CA LEU A 31 -27.94 -1.67 -11.63
C LEU A 31 -26.44 -1.89 -11.43
N MET A 32 -26.03 -2.72 -10.45
CA MET A 32 -24.62 -3.07 -10.28
C MET A 32 -24.10 -3.88 -11.47
N GLU A 33 -24.85 -4.89 -11.92
CA GLU A 33 -24.45 -5.72 -13.07
C GLU A 33 -24.31 -4.88 -14.34
N SER A 34 -25.25 -3.96 -14.59
CA SER A 34 -25.19 -3.01 -15.69
C SER A 34 -23.98 -2.08 -15.58
N SER A 35 -23.63 -1.63 -14.37
CA SER A 35 -22.45 -0.78 -14.16
C SER A 35 -21.14 -1.51 -14.48
N VAL A 36 -21.02 -2.78 -14.06
CA VAL A 36 -19.84 -3.62 -14.35
C VAL A 36 -19.74 -3.93 -15.83
N TYR A 37 -20.87 -4.21 -16.48
CA TYR A 37 -20.92 -4.40 -17.92
C TYR A 37 -20.49 -3.14 -18.68
N SER A 38 -20.93 -1.97 -18.23
CA SER A 38 -20.50 -0.69 -18.81
C SER A 38 -19.00 -0.44 -18.60
N GLU A 39 -18.42 -0.84 -17.48
CA GLU A 39 -16.98 -0.74 -17.21
C GLU A 39 -16.17 -1.63 -18.18
N ALA A 40 -16.63 -2.86 -18.39
CA ALA A 40 -16.02 -3.78 -19.34
C ALA A 40 -16.08 -3.23 -20.76
N LEU A 41 -17.23 -2.69 -21.19
CA LEU A 41 -17.37 -2.06 -22.51
C LEU A 41 -16.45 -0.85 -22.68
N ALA A 42 -16.35 0.01 -21.66
CA ALA A 42 -15.44 1.15 -21.69
C ALA A 42 -13.98 0.70 -21.85
N THR A 43 -13.58 -0.38 -21.17
CA THR A 43 -12.23 -0.96 -21.26
C THR A 43 -11.94 -1.45 -22.68
N GLU A 44 -12.86 -2.22 -23.26
CA GLU A 44 -12.73 -2.71 -24.65
C GLU A 44 -12.67 -1.57 -25.66
N LEU A 45 -13.52 -0.54 -25.50
CA LEU A 45 -13.50 0.65 -26.38
C LEU A 45 -12.18 1.41 -26.30
N VAL A 46 -11.63 1.57 -25.09
CA VAL A 46 -10.31 2.18 -24.90
C VAL A 46 -9.22 1.31 -25.55
N ALA A 47 -9.29 -0.01 -25.42
CA ALA A 47 -8.34 -0.92 -26.04
C ALA A 47 -8.35 -0.81 -27.57
N ILE A 48 -9.53 -0.87 -28.19
CA ILE A 48 -9.72 -0.75 -29.64
C ILE A 48 -9.28 0.65 -30.13
N SER A 49 -9.69 1.70 -29.42
CA SER A 49 -9.31 3.07 -29.76
C SER A 49 -7.80 3.27 -29.69
N SER A 50 -7.15 2.75 -28.65
CA SER A 50 -5.69 2.83 -28.47
C SER A 50 -4.91 2.04 -29.53
N ALA A 51 -5.50 0.98 -30.08
CA ALA A 51 -4.91 0.21 -31.17
C ALA A 51 -4.99 0.97 -32.51
N THR A 52 -6.03 1.78 -32.70
CA THR A 52 -6.32 2.49 -33.97
C THR A 52 -5.76 3.92 -33.97
N SER A 53 -5.63 4.54 -32.81
CA SER A 53 -5.30 5.96 -32.64
C SER A 53 -4.66 6.20 -31.27
N SER A 54 -4.13 7.40 -31.02
CA SER A 54 -3.55 7.70 -29.71
C SER A 54 -4.63 7.67 -28.62
N PRO A 55 -4.42 7.00 -27.47
CA PRO A 55 -5.37 6.94 -26.35
C PRO A 55 -5.78 8.33 -25.83
N GLY A 56 -4.91 9.33 -26.00
CA GLY A 56 -5.20 10.70 -25.59
C GLY A 56 -6.37 11.35 -26.32
N LEU A 57 -6.74 10.91 -27.53
CA LEU A 57 -7.89 11.49 -28.25
C LEU A 57 -9.22 11.11 -27.60
N ILE A 58 -9.40 9.84 -27.25
CA ILE A 58 -10.63 9.39 -26.60
C ILE A 58 -10.67 9.81 -25.13
N LEU A 59 -9.52 9.79 -24.43
CA LEU A 59 -9.46 10.17 -23.01
C LEU A 59 -9.66 11.67 -22.79
N ARG A 60 -9.37 12.52 -23.79
CA ARG A 60 -9.69 13.96 -23.79
C ARG A 60 -11.04 14.28 -24.41
N ALA A 61 -11.76 13.29 -24.94
CA ALA A 61 -13.07 13.52 -25.51
C ALA A 61 -14.01 14.07 -24.43
N VAL A 62 -14.87 14.99 -24.84
CA VAL A 62 -15.72 15.74 -23.94
C VAL A 62 -17.16 15.29 -24.12
N ASP A 63 -17.87 15.09 -23.00
CA ASP A 63 -19.28 14.71 -23.00
C ASP A 63 -20.22 15.92 -23.20
N ASN A 64 -21.52 15.65 -23.22
CA ASN A 64 -22.57 16.67 -23.39
C ASN A 64 -22.61 17.69 -22.24
N ARG A 65 -21.97 17.39 -21.10
CA ARG A 65 -21.86 18.23 -19.90
C ARG A 65 -20.54 19.00 -19.87
N ASN A 66 -19.76 18.92 -20.95
CA ASN A 66 -18.45 19.53 -21.07
C ASN A 66 -17.40 18.95 -20.10
N VAL A 67 -17.59 17.69 -19.67
CA VAL A 67 -16.66 16.95 -18.80
C VAL A 67 -15.81 16.02 -19.65
N VAL A 68 -14.50 16.02 -19.37
CA VAL A 68 -13.54 15.14 -20.05
C VAL A 68 -13.80 13.69 -19.65
N LEU A 69 -13.76 12.77 -20.61
CA LEU A 69 -14.01 11.35 -20.38
C LEU A 69 -13.13 10.78 -19.26
N LEU A 70 -11.84 11.11 -19.24
CA LEU A 70 -10.94 10.67 -18.18
C LEU A 70 -11.38 11.14 -16.79
N ASP A 71 -11.82 12.38 -16.66
CA ASP A 71 -12.29 12.93 -15.38
C ASP A 71 -13.58 12.22 -14.93
N SER A 72 -14.48 11.93 -15.87
CA SER A 72 -15.68 11.14 -15.61
C SER A 72 -15.35 9.70 -15.19
N LEU A 73 -14.36 9.04 -15.80
CA LEU A 73 -13.91 7.70 -15.40
C LEU A 73 -13.34 7.68 -13.97
N ILE A 74 -12.62 8.74 -13.59
CA ILE A 74 -12.07 8.90 -12.23
C ILE A 74 -13.19 9.15 -11.23
N GLU A 75 -14.13 10.04 -11.55
CA GLU A 75 -15.27 10.37 -10.68
C GLU A 75 -16.14 9.14 -10.37
N HIS A 76 -16.40 8.30 -11.36
CA HIS A 76 -17.18 7.07 -11.20
C HIS A 76 -16.36 5.89 -10.64
N GLY A 77 -15.08 6.11 -10.30
CA GLY A 77 -14.23 5.10 -9.66
C GLY A 77 -13.99 3.85 -10.50
N GLN A 78 -13.97 3.97 -11.82
CA GLN A 78 -13.81 2.87 -12.79
C GLN A 78 -12.34 2.40 -12.82
N LYS A 79 -11.94 1.66 -11.78
CA LYS A 79 -10.53 1.30 -11.52
C LYS A 79 -9.97 0.39 -12.60
N GLU A 80 -10.77 -0.48 -13.20
CA GLU A 80 -10.32 -1.44 -14.21
C GLU A 80 -9.96 -0.70 -15.51
N VAL A 81 -10.79 0.26 -15.92
CA VAL A 81 -10.55 1.10 -17.10
C VAL A 81 -9.30 1.97 -16.90
N ILE A 82 -9.15 2.56 -15.71
CA ILE A 82 -7.99 3.41 -15.40
C ILE A 82 -6.69 2.59 -15.38
N ALA A 83 -6.73 1.35 -14.91
CA ALA A 83 -5.58 0.45 -14.88
C ALA A 83 -5.12 -0.02 -16.27
N HIS A 84 -5.93 0.19 -17.31
CA HIS A 84 -5.60 -0.24 -18.67
C HIS A 84 -4.26 0.36 -19.14
N PRO A 85 -3.33 -0.45 -19.72
CA PRO A 85 -1.97 -0.01 -20.05
C PRO A 85 -1.91 1.22 -20.95
N ALA A 86 -2.86 1.38 -21.87
CA ALA A 86 -2.92 2.54 -22.75
C ALA A 86 -3.29 3.84 -22.00
N VAL A 87 -4.14 3.74 -20.99
CA VAL A 87 -4.51 4.86 -20.11
C VAL A 87 -3.31 5.24 -19.24
N GLN A 88 -2.63 4.26 -18.67
CA GLN A 88 -1.41 4.48 -17.87
C GLN A 88 -0.29 5.13 -18.69
N ARG A 89 -0.10 4.68 -19.94
CA ARG A 89 0.85 5.30 -20.86
C ARG A 89 0.48 6.76 -21.12
N TYR A 90 -0.80 7.04 -21.42
CA TYR A 90 -1.27 8.40 -21.62
C TYR A 90 -1.08 9.28 -20.38
N LEU A 91 -1.44 8.79 -19.19
CA LEU A 91 -1.24 9.50 -17.93
C LEU A 91 0.24 9.78 -17.67
N ASN A 92 1.10 8.81 -17.95
CA ASN A 92 2.55 8.98 -17.85
C ASN A 92 3.06 10.05 -18.82
N ASP A 93 2.58 10.06 -20.06
CA ASP A 93 2.94 11.07 -21.07
C ASP A 93 2.46 12.47 -20.64
N VAL A 94 1.26 12.58 -20.06
CA VAL A 94 0.74 13.85 -19.51
C VAL A 94 1.55 14.30 -18.30
N TRP A 95 1.91 13.38 -17.40
CA TRP A 95 2.70 13.66 -16.21
C TRP A 95 4.12 14.12 -16.54
N MET A 96 4.76 13.44 -17.49
CA MET A 96 6.10 13.78 -17.97
C MET A 96 6.08 15.06 -18.81
N GLY A 97 4.97 15.37 -19.48
CA GLY A 97 4.84 16.58 -20.30
C GLY A 97 5.93 16.65 -21.36
N SER A 98 6.77 17.69 -21.32
CA SER A 98 7.92 17.87 -22.23
C SER A 98 9.26 17.38 -21.64
N LEU A 99 9.26 16.72 -20.47
CA LEU A 99 10.49 16.22 -19.84
C LEU A 99 10.90 14.85 -20.42
N ASP A 100 11.87 14.86 -21.33
CA ASP A 100 12.51 13.64 -21.85
C ASP A 100 13.68 13.17 -20.96
N TRP A 101 13.41 12.97 -19.69
CA TRP A 101 14.45 12.50 -18.76
C TRP A 101 14.66 11.01 -18.91
N ALA A 102 15.87 10.61 -19.33
CA ALA A 102 16.26 9.21 -19.35
C ALA A 102 16.00 8.55 -17.98
N GLY A 103 15.45 7.32 -18.00
CA GLY A 103 14.99 6.61 -16.79
C GLY A 103 16.03 6.49 -15.68
N TRP A 104 17.33 6.54 -16.03
CA TRP A 104 18.41 6.54 -15.06
C TRP A 104 18.43 7.77 -14.15
N LYS A 105 17.88 8.92 -14.58
CA LYS A 105 17.77 10.12 -13.74
C LYS A 105 16.76 9.90 -12.61
N PHE A 106 15.64 9.22 -12.90
CA PHE A 106 14.66 8.84 -11.89
C PHE A 106 15.22 7.80 -10.93
N THR A 107 15.92 6.78 -11.43
CA THR A 107 16.58 5.80 -10.56
C THR A 107 17.69 6.45 -9.72
N ALA A 108 18.46 7.38 -10.28
CA ALA A 108 19.47 8.12 -9.53
C ALA A 108 18.84 8.96 -8.41
N ILE A 109 17.78 9.72 -8.68
CA ILE A 109 17.11 10.56 -7.66
C ILE A 109 16.49 9.70 -6.56
N THR A 110 15.80 8.62 -6.92
CA THR A 110 15.19 7.70 -5.95
C THR A 110 16.25 6.98 -5.11
N LEU A 111 17.35 6.53 -5.72
CA LEU A 111 18.47 5.92 -5.02
C LEU A 111 19.19 6.92 -4.12
N VAL A 112 19.40 8.17 -4.54
CA VAL A 112 20.03 9.21 -3.71
C VAL A 112 19.14 9.55 -2.51
N THR A 113 17.83 9.67 -2.72
CA THR A 113 16.87 9.94 -1.64
C THR A 113 16.82 8.78 -0.64
N ARG A 114 16.79 7.54 -1.14
CA ARG A 114 16.84 6.33 -0.31
C ARG A 114 18.17 6.19 0.43
N TRP A 115 19.29 6.49 -0.24
CA TRP A 115 20.64 6.47 0.33
C TRP A 115 20.80 7.52 1.43
N LEU A 116 20.29 8.73 1.21
CA LEU A 116 20.30 9.81 2.20
C LEU A 116 19.51 9.41 3.44
N HIS A 117 18.35 8.76 3.26
CA HIS A 117 17.55 8.28 4.37
C HIS A 117 18.26 7.17 5.17
N ILE A 118 18.88 6.20 4.48
CA ILE A 118 19.67 5.14 5.13
C ILE A 118 20.87 5.72 5.89
N ARG A 119 21.54 6.72 5.30
CA ARG A 119 22.65 7.44 5.93
C ARG A 119 22.20 8.18 7.19
N GLU A 120 21.03 8.80 7.18
CA GLU A 120 20.49 9.52 8.33
C GLU A 120 20.06 8.57 9.46
N VAL A 121 19.45 7.43 9.11
CA VAL A 121 19.13 6.37 10.07
C VAL A 121 20.41 5.79 10.70
N SER A 122 21.46 5.58 9.90
CA SER A 122 22.76 5.08 10.38
C SER A 122 23.49 6.08 11.27
N ARG A 123 23.41 7.39 10.97
CA ARG A 123 23.91 8.44 11.86
C ARG A 123 23.16 8.44 13.19
N SER A 124 21.85 8.32 13.15
CA SER A 124 20.99 8.29 14.34
C SER A 124 21.28 7.08 15.23
N SER A 125 21.57 5.90 14.66
CA SER A 125 21.92 4.69 15.43
C SER A 125 23.30 4.78 16.09
N LEU A 126 24.29 5.39 15.44
CA LEU A 126 25.63 5.63 16.02
C LEU A 126 25.58 6.61 17.19
N VAL A 127 24.74 7.64 17.12
CA VAL A 127 24.53 8.59 18.22
C VAL A 127 23.85 7.91 19.41
N GLN A 128 22.85 7.06 19.17
CA GLN A 128 22.19 6.24 20.21
C GLN A 128 23.18 5.28 20.88
N ALA A 129 24.00 4.55 20.10
CA ALA A 129 24.99 3.62 20.65
C ALA A 129 26.04 4.32 21.53
N ARG A 130 26.47 5.53 21.16
CA ARG A 130 27.38 6.34 21.98
C ARG A 130 26.75 6.78 23.30
N LYS A 131 25.49 7.25 23.28
CA LYS A 131 24.76 7.60 24.51
C LYS A 131 24.56 6.40 25.43
N PHE A 132 24.24 5.23 24.88
CA PHE A 132 24.10 4.00 25.65
C PHE A 132 25.43 3.54 26.29
N LYS A 133 26.55 3.71 25.59
CA LYS A 133 27.88 3.37 26.12
C LYS A 133 28.34 4.31 27.24
N LEU A 134 27.99 5.60 27.13
CA LEU A 134 28.19 6.57 28.22
C LEU A 134 27.33 6.22 29.44
N PHE A 135 26.05 5.90 29.23
CA PHE A 135 25.14 5.51 30.31
C PHE A 135 25.59 4.24 31.04
N THR A 136 26.02 3.20 30.31
CA THR A 136 26.56 1.98 30.93
C THR A 136 27.90 2.22 31.63
N GLY A 137 28.73 3.15 31.14
CA GLY A 137 29.94 3.61 31.82
C GLY A 137 29.65 4.31 33.17
N GLU A 138 28.62 5.16 33.22
CA GLU A 138 28.21 5.81 34.47
C GLU A 138 27.61 4.82 35.46
N VAL A 139 26.75 3.89 35.02
CA VAL A 139 26.16 2.87 35.90
C VAL A 139 27.24 1.95 36.50
N THR A 140 28.24 1.55 35.71
CA THR A 140 29.32 0.69 36.20
C THR A 140 30.31 1.41 37.13
N THR A 141 30.51 2.72 36.95
CA THR A 141 31.33 3.52 37.86
C THR A 141 30.63 3.79 39.18
N VAL A 142 29.32 4.08 39.16
CA VAL A 142 28.49 4.20 40.38
C VAL A 142 28.44 2.87 41.14
N ALA A 143 28.22 1.75 40.44
CA ALA A 143 28.23 0.42 41.06
C ALA A 143 29.59 0.10 41.72
N ARG A 144 30.71 0.47 41.06
CA ARG A 144 32.06 0.26 41.61
C ARG A 144 32.37 1.16 42.80
N HIS A 145 31.83 2.38 42.84
CA HIS A 145 31.96 3.26 43.99
C HIS A 145 31.15 2.73 45.19
N HIS A 146 29.94 2.24 44.94
CA HIS A 146 29.09 1.66 45.98
C HIS A 146 29.64 0.34 46.54
N SER A 147 30.24 -0.53 45.71
CA SER A 147 30.93 -1.74 46.19
C SER A 147 32.18 -1.45 47.02
N ARG A 148 32.85 -0.31 46.79
CA ARG A 148 33.99 0.12 47.64
C ARG A 148 33.55 0.61 49.01
N GLU A 149 32.38 1.25 49.11
CA GLU A 149 31.81 1.62 50.42
C GLU A 149 31.33 0.41 51.23
N LEU A 150 30.98 -0.69 50.56
CA LEU A 150 30.54 -1.94 51.21
C LEU A 150 31.69 -2.92 51.55
N GLY A 151 32.95 -2.59 51.25
CA GLY A 151 34.12 -3.32 51.74
C GLY A 151 34.35 -4.76 51.22
N LEU A 152 33.65 -5.21 50.17
CA LEU A 152 33.91 -6.52 49.55
C LEU A 152 34.99 -6.43 48.45
N ALA A 153 36.21 -6.88 48.76
CA ALA A 153 37.24 -7.15 47.75
C ALA A 153 37.06 -8.57 47.16
N PRO A 154 37.23 -8.76 45.84
CA PRO A 154 37.10 -10.08 45.22
C PRO A 154 38.40 -10.89 45.39
N ASP A 155 38.29 -12.03 46.08
CA ASP A 155 39.34 -13.03 46.23
C ASP A 155 39.55 -13.86 44.94
N ASP A 156 40.82 -14.21 44.72
CA ASP A 156 41.32 -15.39 44.01
C ASP A 156 41.19 -15.52 42.48
N ALA A 157 42.14 -14.87 41.79
CA ALA A 157 42.63 -15.33 40.49
C ALA A 157 43.99 -16.06 40.64
N ARG A 158 43.98 -17.27 41.17
CA ARG A 158 45.17 -18.14 41.13
C ARG A 158 44.79 -19.62 41.04
N GLN A 159 44.51 -20.12 39.84
CA GLN A 159 44.64 -21.56 39.55
C GLN A 159 44.98 -21.82 38.07
N LYS A 160 46.29 -21.99 37.83
CA LYS A 160 46.98 -22.95 36.93
C LYS A 160 46.48 -23.06 35.48
N ARG A 161 47.17 -22.54 34.44
CA ARG A 161 48.45 -23.03 33.84
C ARG A 161 48.66 -24.54 33.95
N GLY A 162 48.34 -25.25 32.87
CA GLY A 162 48.73 -26.65 32.63
C GLY A 162 48.17 -27.12 31.28
N ASP A 163 49.05 -27.66 30.45
CA ASP A 163 48.79 -28.54 29.31
C ASP A 163 48.45 -27.92 27.94
N ALA A 164 49.51 -27.68 27.17
CA ALA A 164 49.50 -27.63 25.71
C ALA A 164 50.06 -28.95 25.15
N PRO A 165 49.42 -29.58 24.15
CA PRO A 165 50.08 -30.60 23.35
C PRO A 165 50.44 -30.08 21.95
N ASP A 166 51.68 -30.40 21.59
CA ASP A 166 52.36 -30.24 20.31
C ASP A 166 51.67 -31.05 19.20
N ARG A 167 51.45 -30.43 18.03
CA ARG A 167 51.16 -31.14 16.77
C ARG A 167 51.83 -30.43 15.59
N ARG A 168 53.06 -30.84 15.31
CA ARG A 168 53.59 -30.94 13.94
C ARG A 168 52.68 -31.84 13.10
N VAL A 169 52.14 -31.30 12.02
CA VAL A 169 51.85 -32.07 10.80
C VAL A 169 52.30 -31.22 9.61
N LYS A 170 53.31 -31.73 8.91
CA LYS A 170 53.72 -31.29 7.58
C LYS A 170 52.64 -31.74 6.59
N THR A 171 52.25 -30.89 5.65
CA THR A 171 51.63 -31.35 4.41
C THR A 171 52.28 -30.64 3.24
N GLN A 172 52.74 -31.48 2.32
CA GLN A 172 53.32 -31.18 1.02
C GLN A 172 52.18 -30.96 0.02
#